data_AF-A0A7C6Y889-F1
#
_entry.id   AF-A0A7C6Y889-F1
#
_cell.length_a   1.000
_cell.length_b   1.000
_cell.length_c   1.000
_cell.angle_alpha   90.00
_cell.angle_beta   90.00
_cell.angle_gamma   90.00
#
_symmetry.space_group_name_H-M   'P 1'
#
loop_
_entity.id
_entity.type
_entity.pdbx_description
1 polymer ?
#
loop_
_entity_poly.entity_id
_entity_poly.type
_entity_poly.pdbx_seq_one_letter_code
_entity_poly.pdbx_strand_id
1 'polypeptide(L)'
;MTSETDSAINQSEFKNHHSKRLWFYVFEPELVGDSTVNTFELSYQITGHINKEFNPPTYEFRYYLSSTRYWKEYSHLVIRVYPSEEIKYPIKNSYEYTSHPEGYFEAEVSSYPEEMLLVSFCEKANPSNIRDPKPFLTRIIIAVIILVIIFHPFIPFVILIIIAIIIYISEKNKKKRYKKSL
;
A
#
# COMPACT_ATOMS: atom_id res chain seq x y z
N MET A 1 47.34 -20.70 -6.62
CA MET A 1 47.67 -19.75 -7.70
C MET A 1 46.97 -20.27 -8.95
N THR A 2 45.85 -19.62 -9.33
CA THR A 2 45.11 -19.65 -10.63
C THR A 2 44.62 -21.02 -11.15
N SER A 3 43.39 -21.26 -11.59
CA SER A 3 42.43 -20.48 -12.41
C SER A 3 41.09 -21.26 -12.34
N GLU A 4 39.92 -20.69 -12.01
CA GLU A 4 39.01 -19.93 -12.88
C GLU A 4 38.82 -20.51 -14.30
N THR A 5 37.66 -21.14 -14.53
CA THR A 5 36.87 -21.02 -15.78
C THR A 5 35.39 -21.30 -15.45
N ASP A 6 34.66 -20.22 -15.18
CA ASP A 6 33.40 -19.84 -15.83
C ASP A 6 33.21 -20.45 -17.24
N SER A 7 32.04 -20.57 -17.85
CA SER A 7 30.64 -20.27 -17.58
C SER A 7 29.91 -20.71 -18.87
N ALA A 8 28.61 -21.03 -18.78
CA ALA A 8 27.58 -20.85 -19.82
C ALA A 8 26.44 -21.86 -19.61
N ILE A 9 25.66 -21.67 -18.55
CA ILE A 9 24.31 -22.25 -18.53
C ILE A 9 23.47 -21.31 -19.41
N ASN A 10 23.10 -21.83 -20.59
CA ASN A 10 22.28 -21.20 -21.62
C ASN A 10 21.04 -20.51 -21.02
N GLN A 11 21.04 -19.17 -21.01
CA GLN A 11 19.93 -18.33 -20.50
C GLN A 11 18.79 -18.11 -21.51
N SER A 12 18.75 -18.81 -22.64
CA SER A 12 17.90 -18.42 -23.77
C SER A 12 16.46 -18.97 -23.77
N GLU A 13 15.95 -19.57 -22.69
CA GLU A 13 14.61 -20.20 -22.77
C GLU A 13 13.71 -20.08 -21.52
N PHE A 14 13.86 -19.04 -20.70
CA PHE A 14 12.87 -18.74 -19.65
C PHE A 14 11.71 -17.90 -20.19
N LYS A 15 10.90 -18.51 -21.08
CA LYS A 15 9.66 -17.94 -21.58
C LYS A 15 8.47 -18.40 -20.71
N ASN A 16 7.97 -17.47 -19.89
CA ASN A 16 6.59 -17.37 -19.39
C ASN A 16 5.90 -18.67 -18.91
N HIS A 17 6.13 -19.05 -17.66
CA HIS A 17 5.07 -19.65 -16.83
C HIS A 17 5.30 -19.29 -15.35
N HIS A 18 4.57 -18.28 -14.88
CA HIS A 18 4.41 -17.98 -13.45
C HIS A 18 3.63 -19.11 -12.75
N SER A 19 4.28 -20.26 -12.58
CA SER A 19 3.90 -21.21 -11.56
C SER A 19 4.46 -20.68 -10.24
N LYS A 20 3.60 -20.48 -9.24
CA LYS A 20 4.00 -20.20 -7.85
C LYS A 20 4.73 -21.44 -7.32
N ARG A 21 6.02 -21.58 -7.64
CA ARG A 21 6.86 -22.68 -7.16
C ARG A 21 7.29 -22.36 -5.74
N LEU A 22 6.88 -23.21 -4.81
CA LEU A 22 7.41 -23.22 -3.46
C LEU A 22 8.78 -23.91 -3.51
N TRP A 23 9.81 -23.21 -3.06
CA TRP A 23 11.15 -23.76 -2.89
C TRP A 23 11.29 -24.19 -1.44
N PHE A 24 11.48 -25.50 -1.22
CA PHE A 24 11.80 -26.04 0.09
C PHE A 24 13.29 -26.36 0.11
N TYR A 25 14.02 -25.69 1.00
CA TYR A 25 15.38 -26.05 1.31
C TYR A 25 15.36 -26.95 2.55
N VAL A 26 15.76 -28.21 2.38
CA VAL A 26 15.86 -29.19 3.46
C VAL A 26 17.33 -29.36 3.80
N PHE A 27 17.67 -29.17 5.06
CA PHE A 27 19.02 -29.35 5.59
C PHE A 27 18.95 -30.31 6.78
N GLU A 28 19.90 -31.24 6.83
CA GLU A 28 20.08 -32.13 7.98
C GLU A 28 21.33 -31.65 8.74
N PRO A 29 21.17 -30.86 9.81
CA PRO A 29 22.31 -30.41 10.59
C PRO A 29 22.94 -31.56 11.38
N GLU A 30 24.26 -31.70 11.29
CA GLU A 30 25.01 -32.57 12.20
C GLU A 30 25.15 -31.89 13.57
N LEU A 31 24.62 -32.52 14.62
CA LEU A 31 24.68 -32.01 15.99
C LEU A 31 25.91 -32.58 16.70
N VAL A 32 26.67 -31.74 17.39
CA VAL A 32 27.90 -32.12 18.13
C VAL A 32 27.58 -32.77 19.49
N GLY A 33 26.30 -32.98 19.81
CA GLY A 33 25.80 -33.57 21.04
C GLY A 33 24.87 -32.64 21.85
N ASP A 34 24.16 -33.22 22.82
CA ASP A 34 23.08 -32.54 23.57
C ASP A 34 23.58 -31.51 24.61
N SER A 35 24.84 -31.62 25.04
CA SER A 35 25.44 -30.77 26.07
C SER A 35 26.26 -29.59 25.52
N THR A 36 26.38 -29.49 24.20
CA THR A 36 27.16 -28.47 23.51
C THR A 36 26.26 -27.48 22.78
N VAL A 37 26.67 -26.21 22.76
CA VAL A 37 25.98 -25.18 21.97
C VAL A 37 26.24 -25.43 20.50
N ASN A 38 25.18 -25.70 19.73
CA ASN A 38 25.24 -25.85 18.29
C ASN A 38 24.83 -24.52 17.63
N THR A 39 25.59 -24.05 16.65
CA THR A 39 25.29 -22.82 15.90
C THR A 39 24.95 -23.18 14.45
N PHE A 40 23.82 -22.67 13.96
CA PHE A 40 23.36 -22.88 12.59
C PHE A 40 23.26 -21.55 11.87
N GLU A 41 23.88 -21.47 10.71
CA GLU A 41 23.77 -20.32 9.81
C GLU A 41 23.18 -20.79 8.49
N LEU A 42 22.16 -20.08 8.03
CA LEU A 42 21.47 -20.36 6.78
C LEU A 42 21.37 -19.08 5.96
N SER A 43 21.86 -19.13 4.72
CA SER A 43 21.79 -18.03 3.76
C SER A 43 21.15 -18.53 2.46
N TYR A 44 20.13 -17.84 2.00
CA TYR A 44 19.40 -18.16 0.78
C TYR A 44 18.76 -16.91 0.20
N GLN A 45 18.47 -16.98 -1.10
CA GLN A 45 17.80 -15.89 -1.80
C GLN A 45 16.28 -16.08 -1.72
N ILE A 46 15.58 -14.97 -1.47
CA ILE A 46 14.13 -14.89 -1.54
C ILE A 46 13.72 -13.86 -2.58
N THR A 47 12.58 -14.08 -3.23
CA THR A 47 11.97 -13.10 -4.13
C THR A 47 10.84 -12.38 -3.41
N GLY A 48 10.92 -11.05 -3.35
CA GLY A 48 9.85 -10.20 -2.83
C GLY A 48 8.66 -10.09 -3.79
N HIS A 49 7.51 -9.70 -3.25
CA HIS A 49 6.32 -9.36 -4.03
C HIS A 49 6.29 -7.85 -4.29
N ILE A 50 6.10 -7.46 -5.56
CA ILE A 50 5.91 -6.05 -5.93
C ILE A 50 4.42 -5.75 -5.94
N ASN A 51 3.99 -4.89 -5.04
CA ASN A 51 2.61 -4.42 -4.94
C ASN A 51 2.43 -3.12 -5.74
N LYS A 52 1.83 -3.26 -6.92
CA LYS A 52 1.59 -2.17 -7.88
C LYS A 52 0.30 -1.37 -7.62
N GLU A 53 -0.41 -1.65 -6.51
CA GLU A 53 -1.57 -0.83 -6.13
C GLU A 53 -1.15 0.52 -5.55
N PHE A 54 0.13 0.68 -5.23
CA PHE A 54 0.73 1.91 -4.73
C PHE A 54 1.60 2.59 -5.79
N ASN A 55 1.71 3.92 -5.70
CA ASN A 55 2.61 4.74 -6.49
C ASN A 55 3.46 5.64 -5.56
N PRO A 56 4.80 5.47 -5.52
CA PRO A 56 5.56 4.38 -6.17
C PRO A 56 5.18 2.98 -5.61
N PRO A 57 5.44 1.88 -6.34
CA PRO A 57 5.12 0.52 -5.89
C PRO A 57 5.79 0.18 -4.56
N THR A 58 5.13 -0.63 -3.74
CA THR A 58 5.73 -1.16 -2.51
C THR A 58 6.28 -2.56 -2.74
N TYR A 59 7.36 -2.90 -2.02
CA TYR A 59 8.05 -4.18 -2.10
C TYR A 59 7.82 -4.92 -0.79
N GLU A 60 7.19 -6.08 -0.85
CA GLU A 60 6.80 -6.89 0.31
C GLU A 60 7.64 -8.16 0.37
N PHE A 61 8.26 -8.40 1.53
CA PHE A 61 8.98 -9.62 1.84
C PHE A 61 8.25 -10.34 2.96
N ARG A 62 8.08 -11.65 2.80
CA ARG A 62 7.36 -12.49 3.76
C ARG A 62 8.22 -13.66 4.16
N TYR A 63 8.33 -13.89 5.46
CA TYR A 63 9.04 -15.03 6.02
C TYR A 63 8.18 -15.71 7.08
N TYR A 64 8.05 -17.03 6.99
CA TYR A 64 7.21 -17.81 7.90
C TYR A 64 8.03 -18.22 9.12
N LEU A 65 7.61 -17.76 10.30
CA LEU A 65 8.22 -18.09 11.59
C LEU A 65 7.41 -19.16 12.34
N SER A 66 6.41 -19.77 11.69
CA SER A 66 5.52 -20.77 12.28
C SER A 66 6.22 -22.02 12.83
N SER A 67 7.47 -22.29 12.44
CA SER A 67 8.26 -23.41 12.96
C SER A 67 8.71 -23.21 14.41
N THR A 68 8.82 -21.95 14.87
CA THR A 68 9.28 -21.61 16.23
C THR A 68 8.39 -22.19 17.32
N ARG A 69 7.09 -22.40 17.06
CA ARG A 69 6.16 -23.02 18.01
C ARG A 69 6.49 -24.47 18.37
N TYR A 70 7.31 -25.14 17.55
CA TYR A 70 7.75 -26.51 17.79
C TYR A 70 9.05 -26.59 18.59
N TRP A 71 9.66 -25.44 18.91
CA TRP A 71 10.86 -25.39 19.72
C TRP A 71 10.48 -25.61 21.18
N LYS A 72 11.29 -26.39 21.90
CA LYS A 72 11.04 -26.69 23.32
C LYS A 72 11.02 -25.41 24.15
N GLU A 73 11.96 -24.51 23.86
CA GLU A 73 12.13 -23.22 24.52
C GLU A 73 12.51 -22.18 23.45
N TYR A 74 11.99 -20.97 23.61
CA TYR A 74 12.32 -19.81 22.79
C TYR A 74 12.87 -18.72 23.69
N SER A 75 14.02 -18.16 23.31
CA SER A 75 14.68 -17.10 24.09
C SER A 75 14.38 -15.72 23.53
N HIS A 76 14.88 -15.41 22.33
CA HIS A 76 14.69 -14.12 21.68
C HIS A 76 14.99 -14.24 20.17
N LEU A 77 14.48 -13.31 19.39
CA LEU A 77 14.79 -13.13 17.98
C LEU A 77 15.16 -11.68 17.73
N VAL A 78 16.28 -11.47 17.05
CA VAL A 78 16.69 -10.16 16.54
C VAL A 78 16.49 -10.18 15.04
N ILE A 79 15.70 -9.24 14.53
CA ILE A 79 15.41 -9.09 13.10
C ILE A 79 16.08 -7.82 12.63
N ARG A 80 17.04 -7.96 11.70
CA ARG A 80 17.70 -6.83 11.04
C ARG A 80 17.33 -6.79 9.58
N VAL A 81 16.93 -5.63 9.10
CA VAL A 81 16.57 -5.42 7.70
C VAL A 81 17.40 -4.30 7.12
N TYR A 82 18.13 -4.63 6.05
CA TYR A 82 19.02 -3.72 5.32
C TYR A 82 18.37 -3.39 3.97
N PRO A 83 17.50 -2.37 3.89
CA PRO A 83 16.93 -1.96 2.62
C PRO A 83 18.00 -1.34 1.72
N SER A 84 17.84 -1.47 0.41
CA SER A 84 18.63 -0.71 -0.56
C SER A 84 18.20 0.75 -0.60
N GLU A 85 19.07 1.62 -1.08
CA GLU A 85 18.81 3.07 -1.24
C GLU A 85 17.53 3.38 -2.02
N GLU A 86 17.18 2.53 -3.00
CA GLU A 86 15.98 2.67 -3.83
C GLU A 86 14.66 2.42 -3.07
N ILE A 87 14.69 1.68 -1.95
CA ILE A 87 13.50 1.27 -1.18
C ILE A 87 13.75 1.40 0.33
N LYS A 88 14.17 2.59 0.76
CA LYS A 88 14.59 2.85 2.15
C LYS A 88 13.47 3.11 3.15
N TYR A 89 12.24 3.37 2.70
CA TYR A 89 11.17 3.78 3.62
C TYR A 89 10.27 2.60 3.99
N PRO A 90 10.18 2.23 5.28
CA PRO A 90 9.25 1.20 5.74
C PRO A 90 7.81 1.71 5.64
N ILE A 91 6.90 0.86 5.13
CA ILE A 91 5.47 1.18 4.95
C ILE A 91 4.58 0.41 5.91
N LYS A 92 4.75 -0.92 5.94
CA LYS A 92 3.94 -1.81 6.77
C LYS A 92 4.76 -3.03 7.16
N ASN A 93 4.99 -3.19 8.45
CA ASN A 93 5.79 -4.28 9.00
C ASN A 93 5.03 -5.00 10.13
N SER A 94 5.29 -6.29 10.33
CA SER A 94 4.68 -7.07 11.43
C SER A 94 5.17 -6.64 12.81
N TYR A 95 6.35 -6.03 12.89
CA TYR A 95 6.96 -5.59 14.13
C TYR A 95 7.23 -4.09 14.10
N GLU A 96 7.37 -3.50 15.29
CA GLU A 96 7.89 -2.15 15.43
C GLU A 96 9.41 -2.18 15.26
N TYR A 97 9.91 -1.41 14.29
CA TYR A 97 11.33 -1.33 13.98
C TYR A 97 11.91 0.00 14.44
N THR A 98 13.10 -0.05 15.02
CA THR A 98 13.92 1.13 15.29
C THR A 98 14.93 1.33 14.16
N SER A 99 15.15 2.59 13.78
CA SER A 99 16.16 2.93 12.77
C SER A 99 17.54 2.98 13.44
N HIS A 100 18.52 2.31 12.84
CA HIS A 100 19.91 2.35 13.28
C HIS A 100 20.72 3.37 12.46
N PRO A 101 21.75 4.05 13.03
CA PRO A 101 22.61 4.98 12.30
C PRO A 101 23.34 4.36 11.10
N GLU A 102 23.54 3.05 11.10
CA GLU A 102 24.18 2.29 10.02
C GLU A 102 23.23 1.98 8.84
N GLY A 103 22.01 2.53 8.84
CA GLY A 103 21.09 2.43 7.71
C GLY A 103 20.20 1.18 7.69
N TYR A 104 20.18 0.40 8.76
CA TYR A 104 19.29 -0.75 8.91
C TYR A 104 18.18 -0.51 9.93
N PHE A 105 17.17 -1.36 9.87
CA PHE A 105 16.04 -1.38 10.80
C PHE A 105 16.15 -2.62 11.69
N GLU A 106 15.95 -2.46 13.00
CA GLU A 106 16.03 -3.55 13.98
C GLU A 106 14.72 -3.72 14.74
N ALA A 107 14.33 -4.97 14.97
CA ALA A 107 13.26 -5.33 15.89
C ALA A 107 13.73 -6.49 16.78
N GLU A 108 13.41 -6.39 18.06
CA GLU A 108 13.65 -7.45 19.05
C GLU A 108 12.33 -8.10 19.45
N VAL A 109 12.29 -9.43 19.45
CA VAL A 109 11.10 -10.20 19.78
C VAL A 109 11.44 -11.18 20.90
N SER A 110 10.99 -10.86 22.11
CA SER A 110 11.26 -11.63 23.34
C SER A 110 10.26 -12.76 23.60
N SER A 111 9.17 -12.83 22.85
CA SER A 111 8.17 -13.90 22.90
C SER A 111 8.12 -14.67 21.58
N TYR A 112 7.37 -15.77 21.55
CA TYR A 112 7.16 -16.52 20.31
C TYR A 112 6.67 -15.57 19.20
N PRO A 113 7.38 -15.53 18.05
CA PRO A 113 7.06 -14.59 17.00
C PRO A 113 5.71 -14.91 16.35
N GLU A 114 5.11 -13.90 15.71
CA GLU A 114 3.94 -14.10 14.86
C GLU A 114 4.26 -15.12 13.75
N GLU A 115 3.24 -15.83 13.25
CA GLU A 115 3.45 -16.87 12.24
C GLU A 115 4.13 -16.37 10.96
N MET A 116 4.01 -15.07 10.67
CA MET A 116 4.56 -14.44 9.47
C MET A 116 5.23 -13.10 9.82
N LEU A 117 6.53 -13.04 9.53
CA LEU A 117 7.25 -11.79 9.38
C LEU A 117 6.90 -11.17 8.03
N LEU A 118 6.27 -10.01 8.04
CA LEU A 118 6.06 -9.14 6.89
C LEU A 118 6.96 -7.91 7.04
N VAL A 119 7.72 -7.60 5.99
CA VAL A 119 8.43 -6.33 5.87
C VAL A 119 8.09 -5.71 4.53
N SER A 120 7.67 -4.44 4.54
CA SER A 120 7.29 -3.71 3.33
C SER A 120 8.02 -2.38 3.24
N PHE A 121 8.66 -2.14 2.09
CA PHE A 121 9.39 -0.92 1.83
C PHE A 121 8.94 -0.24 0.54
N CYS A 122 9.28 1.04 0.43
CA CYS A 122 9.02 1.86 -0.73
C CYS A 122 10.12 2.91 -0.91
N GLU A 123 10.20 3.45 -2.13
CA GLU A 123 11.03 4.61 -2.47
C GLU A 123 10.57 5.88 -1.73
N LYS A 124 9.30 5.94 -1.30
CA LYS A 124 8.72 7.10 -0.63
C LYS A 124 7.99 6.69 0.65
N ALA A 125 8.16 7.46 1.73
CA ALA A 125 7.53 7.20 3.03
C ALA A 125 5.99 7.12 2.98
N ASN A 126 5.35 7.87 2.09
CA ASN A 126 3.90 7.90 1.94
C ASN A 126 3.53 7.66 0.47
N PRO A 127 3.52 6.40 0.01
CA PRO A 127 3.09 6.07 -1.34
C PRO A 127 1.57 6.22 -1.44
N SER A 128 1.10 6.77 -2.55
CA SER A 128 -0.34 6.94 -2.78
C SER A 128 -0.93 5.64 -3.30
N ASN A 129 -2.05 5.19 -2.74
CA ASN A 129 -2.81 4.08 -3.32
C ASN A 129 -3.51 4.56 -4.60
N ILE A 130 -3.23 3.91 -5.73
CA ILE A 130 -3.74 4.26 -7.06
C ILE A 130 -5.25 4.06 -7.15
N ARG A 131 -5.80 3.14 -6.34
CA ARG A 131 -7.23 2.81 -6.28
C ARG A 131 -7.98 3.59 -5.20
N ASP A 132 -7.33 4.51 -4.47
CA ASP A 132 -8.03 5.30 -3.46
C ASP A 132 -9.09 6.20 -4.14
N PRO A 133 -10.39 6.05 -3.83
CA PRO A 133 -11.44 6.88 -4.41
C PRO A 133 -11.49 8.30 -3.81
N LYS A 134 -10.76 8.57 -2.72
CA LYS A 134 -10.70 9.89 -2.09
C LYS A 134 -10.37 11.04 -3.05
N PRO A 135 -9.33 10.96 -3.90
CA PRO A 135 -9.07 12.01 -4.90
C PRO A 135 -10.24 12.27 -5.85
N PHE A 136 -11.06 11.26 -6.17
CA PHE A 136 -12.23 11.45 -7.03
C PHE A 136 -13.37 12.18 -6.29
N LEU A 137 -13.69 11.76 -5.05
CA LEU A 137 -14.70 12.42 -4.23
C LEU A 137 -14.32 13.86 -3.89
N THR A 138 -13.06 14.12 -3.55
CA THR A 138 -12.57 15.49 -3.30
C THR A 138 -12.71 16.37 -4.53
N ARG A 139 -12.42 15.85 -5.74
CA ARG A 139 -12.62 16.58 -7.00
C ARG A 139 -14.09 16.89 -7.27
N ILE A 140 -15.00 15.95 -7.02
CA ILE A 140 -16.45 16.19 -7.16
C ILE A 140 -16.92 17.28 -6.19
N ILE A 141 -16.51 17.21 -4.92
CA ILE A 141 -16.89 18.21 -3.91
C ILE A 141 -16.40 19.60 -4.32
N ILE A 142 -15.15 19.73 -4.76
CA ILE A 142 -14.59 21.00 -5.26
C ILE A 142 -15.39 21.50 -6.47
N ALA A 143 -15.71 20.62 -7.43
CA ALA A 143 -16.49 20.99 -8.61
C ALA A 143 -17.90 21.51 -8.26
N VAL A 144 -18.57 20.87 -7.30
CA VAL A 144 -19.89 21.30 -6.80
C VAL A 144 -19.78 22.67 -6.12
N ILE A 145 -18.75 22.89 -5.29
CA ILE A 145 -18.53 24.19 -4.63
C ILE A 145 -18.34 25.31 -5.67
N ILE A 146 -17.51 25.08 -6.69
CA ILE A 146 -17.28 26.05 -7.78
C ILE A 146 -18.60 26.35 -8.50
N LEU A 147 -19.40 25.32 -8.80
CA LEU A 147 -20.69 25.48 -9.46
C LEU A 147 -21.65 26.34 -8.61
N VAL A 148 -21.75 26.08 -7.30
CA VAL A 148 -22.57 26.89 -6.39
C VAL A 148 -22.11 28.35 -6.41
N ILE A 149 -20.81 28.62 -6.34
CA ILE A 149 -20.27 29.99 -6.36
C ILE A 149 -20.61 30.71 -7.68
N ILE A 150 -20.48 30.02 -8.82
CA ILE A 150 -20.78 30.61 -10.14
C ILE A 150 -22.28 30.88 -10.32
N PHE A 151 -23.14 29.99 -9.85
CA PHE A 151 -24.60 30.11 -10.06
C PHE A 151 -25.31 30.91 -8.96
N HIS A 152 -24.72 31.07 -7.78
CA HIS A 152 -25.26 31.89 -6.69
C HIS A 152 -25.67 33.31 -7.11
N PRO A 153 -24.89 34.09 -7.90
CA PRO A 153 -25.31 35.44 -8.31
C PRO A 153 -26.53 35.46 -9.25
N PHE A 154 -26.86 34.34 -9.89
CA PHE A 154 -28.03 34.25 -10.78
C PHE A 154 -29.33 33.95 -10.04
N ILE A 155 -29.26 33.41 -8.82
CA ILE A 155 -30.43 33.13 -7.97
C ILE A 155 -31.34 34.36 -7.79
N PRO A 156 -30.85 35.55 -7.40
CA PRO A 156 -31.71 36.74 -7.26
C PRO A 156 -32.31 37.18 -8.60
N PHE A 157 -31.59 37.00 -9.71
CA PHE A 157 -32.08 37.36 -11.04
C PHE A 157 -33.26 36.48 -11.47
N VAL A 158 -33.17 35.17 -11.22
CA VAL A 158 -34.26 34.22 -11.47
C VAL A 158 -35.50 34.56 -10.61
N ILE A 159 -35.31 34.92 -9.33
CA ILE A 159 -36.40 35.32 -8.44
C ILE A 159 -37.11 36.57 -8.97
N LEU A 160 -36.36 37.58 -9.41
CA LEU A 160 -36.94 38.81 -9.99
C LEU A 160 -37.77 38.53 -11.24
N ILE A 161 -37.30 37.64 -12.13
CA ILE A 161 -38.04 37.22 -13.32
C ILE A 161 -39.36 36.55 -12.93
N ILE A 162 -39.35 35.65 -11.94
CA ILE A 162 -40.56 34.95 -11.47
C ILE A 162 -41.58 35.95 -10.93
N ILE A 163 -41.15 36.94 -10.13
CA ILE A 163 -42.02 37.99 -9.60
C ILE A 163 -42.65 38.80 -10.74
N ALA A 164 -41.86 39.21 -11.74
CA ALA A 164 -42.34 39.96 -12.90
C ALA A 164 -43.40 39.16 -13.69
N ILE A 165 -43.19 37.85 -13.89
CA ILE A 165 -44.14 36.96 -14.56
C ILE A 165 -45.45 36.87 -13.77
N ILE A 166 -45.39 36.70 -12.44
CA ILE A 166 -46.59 36.65 -11.58
C ILE A 166 -47.40 37.95 -11.68
N ILE A 167 -46.72 39.10 -11.60
CA ILE A 167 -47.37 40.42 -11.73
C ILE A 167 -48.06 40.53 -13.09
N TYR A 168 -47.36 40.21 -14.18
CA TYR A 168 -47.89 40.26 -15.54
C TYR A 168 -49.14 39.37 -15.71
N ILE A 169 -49.10 38.13 -15.22
CA ILE A 169 -50.24 37.21 -15.27
C ILE A 169 -51.41 37.77 -14.44
N SER A 170 -51.14 38.34 -13.27
CA SER A 170 -52.16 38.91 -12.38
C SER A 170 -52.91 40.08 -13.05
N GLU A 171 -52.19 40.99 -13.72
CA GLU A 171 -52.80 42.13 -14.41
C GLU A 171 -53.62 41.69 -15.63
N LYS A 172 -53.09 40.74 -16.41
CA LYS A 172 -53.81 40.18 -17.57
C LYS A 172 -55.12 39.51 -17.12
N ASN A 173 -55.11 38.82 -15.99
CA ASN A 173 -56.30 38.19 -15.43
C ASN A 173 -57.30 39.22 -14.88
N LYS A 174 -56.85 40.33 -14.28
CA LYS A 174 -57.72 41.44 -13.88
C LYS A 174 -58.43 42.07 -15.08
N LYS A 175 -57.70 42.39 -16.16
CA LYS A 175 -58.30 42.97 -17.39
C LYS A 175 -59.34 42.04 -18.03
N LYS A 176 -59.10 40.73 -18.03
CA LYS A 176 -60.09 39.74 -18.50
C LYS A 176 -61.37 39.70 -17.64
N ARG A 177 -61.26 39.91 -16.32
CA ARG A 177 -62.43 39.95 -15.43
C ARG A 177 -63.28 41.21 -15.65
N TYR A 178 -62.65 42.38 -15.78
CA TYR A 178 -63.35 43.64 -16.08
C TYR A 178 -64.09 43.63 -17.43
N LYS A 179 -63.54 42.96 -18.45
CA LYS A 179 -64.19 42.84 -19.77
C LYS A 179 -65.33 41.81 -19.81
N LYS A 180 -65.47 40.96 -18.79
CA LYS A 180 -66.58 40.00 -18.66
C LYS A 180 -67.74 40.54 -17.81
N SER A 181 -67.55 41.64 -17.10
CA SER A 181 -68.55 42.31 -16.25
C SER A 181 -69.19 43.53 -16.91
N LEU A 182 -68.87 43.79 -18.18
CA LEU A 182 -69.47 44.78 -19.08
C LEU A 182 -70.16 44.02 -20.21
#